data_AF-A0A132H1E3-F1
#
_entry.id   AF-A0A132H1E3-F1
#
_cell.length_a   1.000
_cell.length_b   1.000
_cell.length_c   1.000
_cell.angle_alpha   90.00
_cell.angle_beta   90.00
_cell.angle_gamma   90.00
#
_symmetry.space_group_name_H-M   'P 1'
#
loop_
_entity.id
_entity.type
_entity.pdbx_description
1 polymer ?
#
loop_
_entity_poly.entity_id
_entity_poly.type
_entity_poly.pdbx_seq_one_letter_code
_entity_poly.pdbx_strand_id
1 'polypeptide(L)'
;MKTFKKIWFVILLALLFLPMLQTFFHFVNEKPLDGAFVEAKKPVITPKTLFNETAQDSLMTWCTEQTGFRKPMIRLNNQLLYSAFGKVSAIGPVKGNDDYTFIEESYIISYTGETYLGNEAIEKNTRQIKLIQDMLRTKGITLLPVFVLGKASYYPELIPEKYIVKRHETNNYQEYLKAFDEQGVEMIDFNRWLCERKGTEAHPIYCNLSAHWTVYAASLAMDSLVHYMENKTQQEQAHFHIEGFDTTYLMNQDDDLYRMMNLLLPMKHNTIDQPKFGFTEGYKPRVLAISDSYWWTVYAWNVALPQNLFRPGDFWFYNKTIYPERTPIQNVESVDYKQEIEDQEFVLLVCTEATNHLWPYGFIERYLSGYDNVFRYKEPEQYDAADSLYFVHRNAEIEKNIQRIKDTPEWMESITRQADEKGITVEQSLWDNAEYTYRMDIEPQGFVR
;
A
#
# COMPACT_ATOMS: atom_id res chain seq x y z
N MET A 1 18.73 -59.83 15.35
CA MET A 1 19.39 -58.86 14.42
C MET A 1 18.83 -58.85 12.99
N LYS A 2 18.69 -59.99 12.27
CA LYS A 2 18.20 -59.99 10.87
C LYS A 2 16.77 -59.45 10.71
N THR A 3 15.85 -59.86 11.59
CA THR A 3 14.44 -59.39 11.58
C THR A 3 14.33 -57.89 11.87
N PHE A 4 15.12 -57.39 12.83
CA PHE A 4 15.19 -55.97 13.16
C PHE A 4 15.63 -55.11 11.98
N LYS A 5 16.67 -55.54 11.24
CA LYS A 5 17.12 -54.84 10.02
C LYS A 5 16.05 -54.81 8.93
N LYS A 6 15.31 -55.91 8.74
CA LYS A 6 14.22 -55.99 7.75
C LYS A 6 13.07 -55.04 8.09
N ILE A 7 12.69 -54.96 9.37
CA ILE A 7 11.63 -54.05 9.84
C ILE A 7 12.02 -52.59 9.56
N TRP A 8 13.23 -52.19 9.95
CA TRP A 8 13.72 -50.83 9.67
C TRP A 8 13.81 -50.51 8.18
N PHE A 9 14.23 -51.46 7.35
CA PHE A 9 14.25 -51.28 5.91
C PHE A 9 12.85 -51.02 5.33
N VAL A 10 11.84 -51.79 5.77
CA VAL A 10 10.45 -51.59 5.35
C VAL A 10 9.91 -50.24 5.81
N ILE A 11 10.20 -49.85 7.06
CA ILE A 11 9.79 -48.53 7.58
C ILE A 11 10.43 -47.40 6.76
N LEU A 12 11.72 -47.50 6.46
CA LEU A 12 12.43 -46.49 5.68
C LEU A 12 11.87 -46.37 4.26
N LEU A 13 11.59 -47.51 3.61
CA LEU A 13 10.93 -47.50 2.30
C LEU A 13 9.54 -46.87 2.37
N ALA A 14 8.73 -47.24 3.36
CA ALA A 14 7.40 -46.67 3.55
C ALA A 14 7.46 -45.15 3.74
N LEU A 15 8.40 -44.65 4.55
CA LEU A 15 8.63 -43.22 4.75
C LEU A 15 9.08 -42.50 3.48
N LEU A 16 9.91 -43.14 2.64
CA LEU A 16 10.39 -42.56 1.40
C LEU A 16 9.28 -42.43 0.35
N PHE A 17 8.35 -43.39 0.30
CA PHE A 17 7.18 -43.33 -0.60
C PHE A 17 6.00 -42.54 -0.02
N LEU A 18 6.04 -42.16 1.25
CA LEU A 18 4.93 -41.51 1.93
C LEU A 18 4.55 -40.14 1.29
N PRO A 19 5.49 -39.23 0.95
CA PRO A 19 5.16 -38.01 0.21
C PRO A 19 4.47 -38.27 -1.11
N MET A 20 4.95 -39.26 -1.87
CA MET A 20 4.37 -39.64 -3.16
C MET A 20 2.95 -40.18 -3.00
N LEU A 21 2.71 -41.06 -2.03
CA LEU A 21 1.36 -41.57 -1.73
C LEU A 21 0.42 -40.42 -1.35
N GLN A 22 0.89 -39.48 -0.53
CA GLN A 22 0.10 -38.32 -0.14
C GLN A 22 -0.21 -37.40 -1.34
N THR A 23 0.73 -37.19 -2.27
CA THR A 23 0.50 -36.44 -3.52
C THR A 23 -0.64 -37.03 -4.36
N PHE A 24 -0.78 -38.36 -4.41
CA PHE A 24 -1.82 -38.99 -5.25
C PHE A 24 -3.14 -39.18 -4.52
N PHE A 25 -3.09 -39.61 -3.26
CA PHE A 25 -4.27 -40.06 -2.53
C PHE A 25 -4.82 -39.02 -1.55
N HIS A 26 -4.07 -37.97 -1.21
CA HIS A 26 -4.49 -36.87 -0.32
C HIS A 26 -5.20 -37.34 0.96
N PHE A 27 -4.74 -38.44 1.55
CA PHE A 27 -5.39 -39.05 2.71
C PHE A 27 -5.18 -38.25 4.00
N VAL A 28 -4.26 -37.29 4.01
CA VAL A 28 -4.14 -36.26 5.04
C VAL A 28 -4.56 -34.90 4.47
N ASN A 29 -5.40 -34.16 5.18
CA ASN A 29 -5.69 -32.77 4.82
C ASN A 29 -4.55 -31.85 5.31
N GLU A 30 -3.82 -31.23 4.40
CA GLU A 30 -2.69 -30.35 4.71
C GLU A 30 -3.15 -28.88 4.74
N LYS A 31 -2.96 -28.22 5.89
CA LYS A 31 -3.24 -26.77 6.00
C LYS A 31 -2.40 -25.98 4.97
N PRO A 32 -3.02 -25.13 4.14
CA PRO A 32 -2.32 -24.22 3.22
C PRO A 32 -1.27 -23.38 3.95
N LEU A 33 -0.17 -23.01 3.29
CA LEU A 33 0.78 -22.05 3.85
C LEU A 33 0.20 -20.64 3.73
N ASP A 34 0.50 -19.80 4.71
CA ASP A 34 0.12 -18.38 4.69
C ASP A 34 1.18 -17.56 3.94
N GLY A 35 0.76 -16.49 3.26
CA GLY A 35 1.64 -15.56 2.53
C GLY A 35 1.06 -15.13 1.18
N ALA A 36 1.68 -14.12 0.57
CA ALA A 36 1.29 -13.60 -0.75
C ALA A 36 2.10 -14.28 -1.87
N PHE A 37 1.71 -15.49 -2.26
CA PHE A 37 2.28 -16.19 -3.41
C PHE A 37 1.19 -16.71 -4.36
N VAL A 38 1.50 -16.79 -5.64
CA VAL A 38 0.60 -17.36 -6.65
C VAL A 38 0.86 -18.86 -6.70
N GLU A 39 -0.13 -19.66 -6.31
CA GLU A 39 -0.01 -21.12 -6.44
C GLU A 39 0.24 -21.52 -7.90
N ALA A 40 1.21 -22.40 -8.11
CA ALA A 40 1.47 -22.95 -9.41
C ALA A 40 0.24 -23.71 -9.91
N LYS A 41 -0.20 -23.37 -11.12
CA LYS A 41 -1.28 -24.07 -11.81
C LYS A 41 -0.70 -25.24 -12.59
N LYS A 42 -1.47 -26.32 -12.71
CA LYS A 42 -1.10 -27.45 -13.56
C LYS A 42 -0.97 -26.94 -15.01
N PRO A 43 0.20 -27.11 -15.66
CA PRO A 43 0.41 -26.54 -16.99
C PRO A 43 -0.42 -27.25 -18.06
N VAL A 44 -0.80 -26.50 -19.09
CA VAL A 44 -1.38 -27.05 -20.33
C VAL A 44 -0.24 -27.39 -21.27
N ILE A 45 -0.08 -28.67 -21.59
CA ILE A 45 1.00 -29.14 -22.47
C ILE A 45 0.53 -29.03 -23.92
N THR A 46 1.21 -28.18 -24.70
CA THR A 46 1.05 -28.03 -26.15
C THR A 46 2.40 -28.20 -26.84
N PRO A 47 2.45 -28.47 -28.16
CA PRO A 47 3.72 -28.51 -28.89
C PRO A 47 4.53 -27.22 -28.70
N LYS A 48 3.89 -26.05 -28.79
CA LYS A 48 4.54 -24.75 -28.59
C LYS A 48 5.19 -24.62 -27.22
N THR A 49 4.46 -24.98 -26.16
CA THR A 49 4.96 -24.89 -24.77
C THR A 49 6.00 -25.95 -24.43
N LEU A 50 6.01 -27.06 -25.16
CA LEU A 50 6.99 -28.14 -25.02
C LEU A 50 8.32 -27.78 -25.67
N PHE A 51 8.28 -27.18 -26.87
CA PHE A 51 9.47 -26.77 -27.63
C PHE A 51 10.13 -25.49 -27.10
N ASN A 52 9.42 -24.67 -26.32
CA ASN A 52 9.99 -23.47 -25.68
C ASN A 52 10.23 -23.63 -24.17
N GLU A 53 10.23 -24.87 -23.66
CA GLU A 53 10.53 -25.26 -22.26
C GLU A 53 9.55 -24.78 -21.18
N THR A 54 8.60 -23.91 -21.51
CA THR A 54 7.64 -23.35 -20.53
C THR A 54 6.76 -24.41 -19.86
N ALA A 55 6.45 -25.51 -20.54
CA ALA A 55 5.68 -26.60 -19.96
C ALA A 55 6.47 -27.37 -18.89
N GLN A 56 7.77 -27.57 -19.11
CA GLN A 56 8.68 -28.29 -18.22
C GLN A 56 8.90 -27.51 -16.93
N ASP A 57 9.20 -26.22 -17.05
CA ASP A 57 9.39 -25.33 -15.89
C ASP A 57 8.13 -25.24 -15.04
N SER A 58 6.99 -25.01 -15.69
CA SER A 58 5.70 -24.92 -15.01
C SER A 58 5.31 -26.24 -14.33
N LEU A 59 5.62 -27.38 -14.96
CA LEU A 59 5.35 -28.71 -14.40
C LEU A 59 6.27 -28.99 -13.21
N MET A 60 7.54 -28.59 -13.28
CA MET A 60 8.50 -28.75 -12.19
C MET A 60 8.09 -27.93 -10.96
N THR A 61 7.70 -26.67 -11.15
CA THR A 61 7.16 -25.82 -10.09
C THR A 61 5.89 -26.42 -9.50
N TRP A 62 4.92 -26.81 -10.34
CA TRP A 62 3.68 -27.45 -9.88
C TRP A 62 3.93 -28.73 -9.08
N CYS A 63 4.74 -29.66 -9.61
CA CYS A 63 5.08 -30.90 -8.91
C CYS A 63 5.76 -30.62 -7.56
N THR A 64 6.65 -29.63 -7.52
CA THR A 64 7.35 -29.24 -6.30
C THR A 64 6.34 -28.72 -5.26
N GLU A 65 5.45 -27.81 -5.65
CA GLU A 65 4.48 -27.21 -4.74
C GLU A 65 3.40 -28.18 -4.25
N GLN A 66 2.99 -29.12 -5.11
CA GLN A 66 1.95 -30.12 -4.81
C GLN A 66 2.49 -31.41 -4.21
N THR A 67 3.80 -31.51 -3.95
CA THR A 67 4.37 -32.69 -3.29
C THR A 67 3.76 -32.88 -1.91
N GLY A 68 3.24 -34.07 -1.64
CA GLY A 68 2.62 -34.42 -0.37
C GLY A 68 3.52 -34.20 0.82
N PHE A 69 2.95 -33.70 1.91
CA PHE A 69 3.66 -33.28 3.13
C PHE A 69 4.65 -32.13 2.97
N ARG A 70 4.75 -31.47 1.80
CA ARG A 70 5.62 -30.29 1.65
C ARG A 70 5.25 -29.19 2.66
N LYS A 71 3.97 -28.89 2.81
CA LYS A 71 3.47 -27.82 3.69
C LYS A 71 3.84 -28.06 5.17
N PRO A 72 3.56 -29.22 5.79
CA PRO A 72 3.97 -29.49 7.17
C PRO A 72 5.49 -29.60 7.33
N MET A 73 6.24 -30.05 6.31
CA MET A 73 7.72 -30.09 6.38
C MET A 73 8.34 -28.69 6.37
N ILE A 74 7.77 -27.75 5.59
CA ILE A 74 8.16 -26.34 5.64
C ILE A 74 7.91 -25.78 7.05
N ARG A 75 6.73 -26.03 7.63
CA ARG A 75 6.44 -25.58 8.99
C ARG A 75 7.38 -26.17 10.03
N LEU A 76 7.71 -27.46 9.91
CA LEU A 76 8.67 -28.13 10.79
C LEU A 76 10.05 -27.48 10.68
N ASN A 77 10.53 -27.24 9.46
CA ASN A 77 11.80 -26.56 9.24
C ASN A 77 11.80 -25.15 9.85
N ASN A 78 10.74 -24.37 9.61
CA ASN A 78 10.60 -23.02 10.16
C ASN A 78 10.58 -23.06 11.70
N GLN A 79 9.86 -24.02 12.28
CA GLN A 79 9.82 -24.23 13.74
C GLN A 79 11.19 -24.57 14.32
N LEU A 80 11.94 -25.47 13.68
CA LEU A 80 13.27 -25.86 14.15
C LEU A 80 14.25 -24.68 14.09
N LEU A 81 14.23 -23.91 12.99
CA LEU A 81 15.07 -22.73 12.84
C LEU A 81 14.73 -21.64 13.86
N TYR A 82 13.44 -21.42 14.11
CA TYR A 82 12.98 -20.46 15.11
C TYR A 82 13.33 -20.91 16.52
N SER A 83 13.02 -22.15 16.90
CA SER A 83 13.27 -22.66 18.26
C SER A 83 14.76 -22.79 18.60
N ALA A 84 15.61 -23.18 17.64
CA ALA A 84 17.04 -23.39 17.89
C ALA A 84 17.87 -22.10 17.76
N PHE A 85 17.47 -21.17 16.87
CA PHE A 85 18.31 -20.02 16.50
C PHE A 85 17.59 -18.68 16.53
N GLY A 86 16.29 -18.63 16.85
CA GLY A 86 15.48 -17.42 16.74
C GLY A 86 15.34 -16.92 15.29
N LYS A 87 15.66 -17.77 14.30
CA LYS A 87 15.70 -17.36 12.89
C LYS A 87 14.32 -17.48 12.25
N VAL A 88 13.83 -16.35 11.74
CA VAL A 88 12.65 -16.30 10.87
C VAL A 88 13.07 -16.59 9.44
N SER A 89 12.36 -17.51 8.77
CA SER A 89 12.65 -17.91 7.38
C SER A 89 11.73 -17.23 6.37
N ALA A 90 10.60 -16.68 6.82
CA ALA A 90 9.74 -15.85 6.00
C ALA A 90 10.39 -14.50 5.72
N ILE A 91 10.14 -13.95 4.52
CA ILE A 91 10.46 -12.56 4.19
C ILE A 91 9.43 -11.68 4.88
N GLY A 92 9.88 -10.56 5.45
CA GLY A 92 9.01 -9.59 6.13
C GLY A 92 9.18 -9.61 7.65
N PRO A 93 8.71 -10.63 8.39
CA PRO A 93 8.75 -10.59 9.85
C PRO A 93 10.18 -10.55 10.41
N VAL A 94 10.54 -9.46 11.06
CA VAL A 94 11.79 -9.26 11.81
C VAL A 94 11.49 -9.38 13.30
N LYS A 95 12.17 -10.30 13.98
CA LYS A 95 12.14 -10.36 15.45
C LYS A 95 12.78 -9.10 16.02
N GLY A 96 12.06 -8.39 16.88
CA GLY A 96 12.57 -7.24 17.61
C GLY A 96 13.64 -7.61 18.63
N ASN A 97 14.19 -6.58 19.30
CA ASN A 97 15.14 -6.77 20.40
C ASN A 97 14.49 -7.37 21.65
N ASP A 98 13.16 -7.31 21.75
CA ASP A 98 12.42 -8.10 22.73
C ASP A 98 12.21 -9.54 22.21
N ASP A 99 11.91 -10.47 23.12
CA ASP A 99 11.85 -11.89 22.75
C ASP A 99 10.57 -12.30 22.00
N TYR A 100 9.64 -11.38 21.75
CA TYR A 100 8.27 -11.73 21.34
C TYR A 100 7.58 -10.76 20.36
N THR A 101 8.12 -9.58 20.08
CA THR A 101 7.55 -8.64 19.10
C THR A 101 8.19 -8.82 17.73
N PHE A 102 7.35 -8.79 16.71
CA PHE A 102 7.78 -8.76 15.32
C PHE A 102 7.43 -7.42 14.70
N ILE A 103 8.31 -6.96 13.83
CA ILE A 103 8.12 -5.76 13.01
C ILE A 103 8.34 -6.21 11.56
N GLU A 104 7.49 -5.76 10.65
CA GLU A 104 7.66 -6.04 9.23
C GLU A 104 8.86 -5.25 8.67
N GLU A 105 9.73 -5.93 7.93
CA GLU A 105 11.03 -5.39 7.50
C GLU A 105 10.89 -4.10 6.69
N SER A 106 9.87 -3.99 5.83
CA SER A 106 9.63 -2.79 5.02
C SER A 106 9.38 -1.53 5.87
N TYR A 107 8.80 -1.68 7.07
CA TYR A 107 8.57 -0.58 8.00
C TYR A 107 9.90 -0.10 8.57
N ILE A 108 10.78 -1.03 8.93
CA ILE A 108 12.12 -0.73 9.42
C ILE A 108 12.93 -0.03 8.34
N ILE A 109 12.95 -0.58 7.12
CA ILE A 109 13.70 -0.03 5.98
C ILE A 109 13.19 1.39 5.64
N SER A 110 11.88 1.62 5.65
CA SER A 110 11.36 2.97 5.44
C SER A 110 11.71 3.91 6.61
N TYR A 111 11.62 3.44 7.85
CA TYR A 111 11.97 4.22 9.04
C TYR A 111 13.45 4.64 9.05
N THR A 112 14.35 3.72 8.65
CA THR A 112 15.79 3.98 8.57
C THR A 112 16.19 4.79 7.33
N GLY A 113 15.26 5.08 6.43
CA GLY A 113 15.50 5.94 5.26
C GLY A 113 16.14 5.24 4.07
N GLU A 114 16.23 3.91 4.06
CA GLU A 114 16.85 3.14 2.97
C GLU A 114 16.08 3.29 1.63
N THR A 115 14.77 3.55 1.68
CA THR A 115 13.92 3.80 0.50
C THR A 115 13.68 5.30 0.23
N TYR A 116 14.56 6.18 0.71
CA TYR A 116 14.37 7.62 0.55
C TYR A 116 14.36 8.05 -0.93
N LEU A 117 13.31 8.76 -1.34
CA LEU A 117 13.05 9.17 -2.72
C LEU A 117 13.94 10.31 -3.21
N GLY A 118 14.51 11.09 -2.30
CA GLY A 118 15.21 12.34 -2.61
C GLY A 118 14.29 13.57 -2.56
N ASN A 119 14.88 14.71 -2.20
CA ASN A 119 14.16 15.98 -2.02
C ASN A 119 13.40 16.42 -3.28
N GLU A 120 14.01 16.29 -4.46
CA GLU A 120 13.40 16.74 -5.71
C GLU A 120 12.06 16.02 -6.00
N ALA A 121 12.02 14.70 -5.80
CA ALA A 121 10.81 13.90 -5.99
C ALA A 121 9.73 14.25 -4.96
N ILE A 122 10.11 14.40 -3.69
CA ILE A 122 9.20 14.76 -2.60
C ILE A 122 8.63 16.17 -2.80
N GLU A 123 9.47 17.14 -3.15
CA GLU A 123 9.06 18.51 -3.43
C GLU A 123 8.14 18.59 -4.65
N LYS A 124 8.44 17.83 -5.73
CA LYS A 124 7.57 17.72 -6.91
C LYS A 124 6.20 17.17 -6.52
N ASN A 125 6.16 16.03 -5.82
CA ASN A 125 4.91 15.42 -5.37
C ASN A 125 4.11 16.39 -4.49
N THR A 126 4.79 17.10 -3.58
CA THR A 126 4.16 18.08 -2.68
C THR A 126 3.53 19.24 -3.46
N ARG A 127 4.26 19.84 -4.41
CA ARG A 127 3.73 20.94 -5.25
C ARG A 127 2.49 20.52 -6.02
N GLN A 128 2.51 19.31 -6.57
CA GLN A 128 1.40 18.79 -7.36
C GLN A 128 0.21 18.41 -6.48
N ILE A 129 0.43 17.86 -5.28
CA ILE A 129 -0.63 17.61 -4.31
C ILE A 129 -1.27 18.92 -3.85
N LYS A 130 -0.47 19.96 -3.58
CA LYS A 130 -0.99 21.29 -3.24
C LYS A 130 -1.87 21.86 -4.35
N LEU A 131 -1.42 21.76 -5.60
CA LEU A 131 -2.21 22.17 -6.75
C LEU A 131 -3.55 21.42 -6.80
N ILE A 132 -3.53 20.10 -6.67
CA ILE A 132 -4.75 19.28 -6.74
C ILE A 132 -5.68 19.63 -5.57
N GLN A 133 -5.15 19.85 -4.35
CA GLN A 133 -5.94 20.33 -3.22
C GLN A 133 -6.65 21.64 -3.55
N ASP A 134 -5.95 22.61 -4.14
CA ASP A 134 -6.55 23.91 -4.46
C ASP A 134 -7.60 23.78 -5.56
N MET A 135 -7.32 23.00 -6.60
CA MET A 135 -8.29 22.69 -7.68
C MET A 135 -9.55 22.04 -7.12
N LEU A 136 -9.41 20.99 -6.32
CA LEU A 136 -10.55 20.26 -5.71
C LEU A 136 -11.32 21.13 -4.72
N ARG A 137 -10.64 22.02 -3.98
CA ARG A 137 -11.27 22.96 -3.04
C ARG A 137 -12.22 23.93 -3.75
N THR A 138 -11.90 24.37 -4.98
CA THR A 138 -12.84 25.20 -5.78
C THR A 138 -14.14 24.47 -6.12
N LYS A 139 -14.13 23.14 -6.07
CA LYS A 139 -15.28 22.26 -6.32
C LYS A 139 -15.97 21.79 -5.03
N GLY A 140 -15.55 22.29 -3.87
CA GLY A 140 -16.07 21.88 -2.57
C GLY A 140 -15.56 20.52 -2.08
N ILE A 141 -14.44 20.03 -2.63
CA ILE A 141 -13.89 18.71 -2.35
C ILE A 141 -12.62 18.86 -1.52
N THR A 142 -12.53 18.10 -0.43
CA THR A 142 -11.36 18.11 0.45
C THR A 142 -10.47 16.90 0.17
N LEU A 143 -9.29 17.15 -0.40
CA LEU A 143 -8.24 16.13 -0.56
C LEU A 143 -7.31 16.15 0.67
N LEU A 144 -7.11 15.00 1.32
CA LEU A 144 -6.29 14.87 2.52
C LEU A 144 -5.26 13.75 2.38
N PRO A 145 -3.96 14.08 2.32
CA PRO A 145 -2.92 13.18 2.78
C PRO A 145 -3.16 12.81 4.25
N VAL A 146 -3.13 11.51 4.55
CA VAL A 146 -3.30 10.99 5.91
C VAL A 146 -2.15 10.02 6.20
N PHE A 147 -1.20 10.44 7.03
CA PHE A 147 -0.13 9.56 7.50
C PHE A 147 -0.60 8.78 8.71
N VAL A 148 -0.59 7.45 8.60
CA VAL A 148 -0.99 6.53 9.67
C VAL A 148 0.21 5.90 10.35
N LEU A 149 -0.04 5.35 11.55
CA LEU A 149 1.01 4.86 12.42
C LEU A 149 1.77 3.69 11.79
N GLY A 150 3.11 3.75 11.82
CA GLY A 150 3.97 2.63 11.50
C GLY A 150 4.51 1.95 12.75
N LYS A 151 4.67 0.62 12.74
CA LYS A 151 5.17 -0.11 13.92
C LYS A 151 6.64 0.21 14.22
N ALA A 152 7.46 0.50 13.20
CA ALA A 152 8.86 0.88 13.43
C ALA A 152 8.94 2.31 14.01
N SER A 153 8.10 3.24 13.55
CA SER A 153 7.91 4.55 14.19
C SER A 153 7.42 4.46 15.64
N TYR A 154 6.48 3.55 15.94
CA TYR A 154 5.92 3.42 17.28
C TYR A 154 6.84 2.69 18.26
N TYR A 155 7.60 1.69 17.81
CA TYR A 155 8.55 0.92 18.62
C TYR A 155 10.00 0.97 18.09
N PRO A 156 10.60 2.16 17.96
CA PRO A 156 11.95 2.28 17.40
C PRO A 156 13.00 1.60 18.27
N GLU A 157 12.75 1.48 19.59
CA GLU A 157 13.63 0.78 20.53
C GLU A 157 13.70 -0.74 20.32
N LEU A 158 12.70 -1.31 19.63
CA LEU A 158 12.65 -2.75 19.34
C LEU A 158 13.35 -3.11 18.03
N ILE A 159 13.79 -2.12 17.24
CA ILE A 159 14.46 -2.36 15.97
C ILE A 159 15.85 -2.97 16.21
N PRO A 160 16.20 -4.10 15.57
CA PRO A 160 17.53 -4.69 15.72
C PRO A 160 18.66 -3.77 15.26
N GLU A 161 19.77 -3.78 16.01
CA GLU A 161 20.95 -2.92 15.80
C GLU A 161 21.47 -2.93 14.34
N LYS A 162 21.38 -4.09 13.67
CA LYS A 162 21.82 -4.24 12.27
C LYS A 162 21.13 -3.28 11.28
N TYR A 163 19.92 -2.80 11.58
CA TYR A 163 19.21 -1.80 10.79
C TYR A 163 19.57 -0.37 11.23
N ILE A 164 19.75 -0.16 12.53
CA ILE A 164 20.06 1.17 13.10
C ILE A 164 21.42 1.69 12.63
N VAL A 165 22.43 0.82 12.54
CA VAL A 165 23.78 1.18 12.07
C VAL A 165 23.77 1.77 10.65
N LYS A 166 22.77 1.44 9.83
CA LYS A 166 22.62 1.91 8.45
C LYS A 166 21.65 3.07 8.29
N ARG A 167 21.16 3.64 9.38
CA ARG A 167 20.14 4.69 9.34
C ARG A 167 20.67 5.93 8.63
N HIS A 168 19.88 6.42 7.67
CA HIS A 168 20.09 7.68 6.98
C HIS A 168 19.67 8.87 7.85
N GLU A 169 20.14 10.07 7.50
CA GLU A 169 19.82 11.30 8.25
C GLU A 169 18.32 11.64 8.23
N THR A 170 17.63 11.27 7.16
CA THR A 170 16.19 11.51 6.96
C THR A 170 15.52 10.32 6.31
N ASN A 171 14.19 10.37 6.22
CA ASN A 171 13.37 9.41 5.49
C ASN A 171 12.21 10.12 4.77
N ASN A 172 11.46 9.37 3.96
CA ASN A 172 10.34 9.93 3.18
C ASN A 172 9.29 10.63 4.04
N TYR A 173 8.93 10.05 5.19
CA TYR A 173 7.94 10.63 6.08
C TYR A 173 8.38 12.00 6.60
N GLN A 174 9.61 12.10 7.11
CA GLN A 174 10.14 13.35 7.64
C GLN A 174 10.24 14.45 6.57
N GLU A 175 10.71 14.12 5.37
CA GLU A 175 10.80 15.11 4.29
C GLU A 175 9.41 15.48 3.72
N TYR A 176 8.45 14.55 3.65
CA TYR A 176 7.07 14.90 3.27
C TYR A 176 6.44 15.85 4.28
N LEU A 177 6.59 15.60 5.59
CA LEU A 177 6.05 16.50 6.62
C LEU A 177 6.64 17.91 6.49
N LYS A 178 7.96 18.01 6.29
CA LYS A 178 8.65 19.29 6.10
C LYS A 178 8.16 20.00 4.83
N ALA A 179 8.13 19.30 3.70
CA ALA A 179 7.68 19.88 2.43
C ALA A 179 6.21 20.31 2.50
N PHE A 180 5.35 19.55 3.19
CA PHE A 180 3.94 19.87 3.37
C PHE A 180 3.76 21.14 4.20
N ASP A 181 4.52 21.30 5.27
CA ASP A 181 4.52 22.53 6.08
C ASP A 181 4.99 23.74 5.26
N GLU A 182 6.13 23.62 4.57
CA GLU A 182 6.70 24.69 3.74
C GLU A 182 5.77 25.13 2.60
N GLN A 183 4.97 24.22 2.04
CA GLN A 183 4.07 24.50 0.91
C GLN A 183 2.60 24.68 1.32
N GLY A 184 2.29 24.57 2.61
CA GLY A 184 0.94 24.69 3.14
C GLY A 184 -0.02 23.61 2.65
N VAL A 185 0.45 22.37 2.47
CA VAL A 185 -0.40 21.20 2.18
C VAL A 185 -1.19 20.84 3.44
N GLU A 186 -2.50 20.80 3.30
CA GLU A 186 -3.40 20.40 4.39
C GLU A 186 -3.33 18.86 4.55
N MET A 187 -3.00 18.36 5.74
CA MET A 187 -2.85 16.91 5.98
C MET A 187 -3.27 16.52 7.40
N ILE A 188 -3.41 15.21 7.64
CA ILE A 188 -3.60 14.64 8.98
C ILE A 188 -2.44 13.68 9.27
N ASP A 189 -1.80 13.86 10.42
CA ASP A 189 -0.67 13.04 10.87
C ASP A 189 -1.04 12.24 12.12
N PHE A 190 -1.65 11.08 11.90
CA PHE A 190 -1.97 10.13 12.98
C PHE A 190 -0.74 9.37 13.46
N ASN A 191 0.33 9.30 12.66
CA ASN A 191 1.58 8.68 13.07
C ASN A 191 2.19 9.46 14.24
N ARG A 192 2.44 10.77 14.06
CA ARG A 192 2.94 11.64 15.12
C ARG A 192 2.02 11.65 16.32
N TRP A 193 0.71 11.83 16.10
CA TRP A 193 -0.27 11.91 17.17
C TRP A 193 -0.30 10.67 18.08
N LEU A 194 -0.26 9.46 17.51
CA LEU A 194 -0.23 8.23 18.29
C LEU A 194 1.14 7.99 18.93
N CYS A 195 2.25 8.29 18.22
CA CYS A 195 3.59 8.20 18.79
C CYS A 195 3.78 9.10 20.02
N GLU A 196 3.29 10.33 19.99
CA GLU A 196 3.37 11.27 21.12
C GLU A 196 2.55 10.82 22.34
N ARG A 197 1.60 9.90 22.16
CA ARG A 197 0.71 9.39 23.21
C ARG A 197 1.17 8.03 23.77
N LYS A 198 2.23 7.44 23.21
CA LYS A 198 2.71 6.11 23.56
C LYS A 198 2.81 5.91 25.08
N GLY A 199 2.10 4.89 25.57
CA GLY A 199 2.05 4.50 26.98
C GLY A 199 0.92 5.17 27.77
N THR A 200 0.09 6.01 27.14
CA THR A 200 -1.11 6.59 27.75
C THR A 200 -2.40 5.89 27.31
N GLU A 201 -2.31 4.96 26.37
CA GLU A 201 -3.45 4.29 25.78
C GLU A 201 -4.02 3.21 26.70
N ALA A 202 -5.35 3.13 26.77
CA ALA A 202 -6.05 2.16 27.58
C ALA A 202 -5.93 0.71 27.07
N HIS A 203 -5.73 0.57 25.75
CA HIS A 203 -5.67 -0.72 25.06
C HIS A 203 -4.47 -0.77 24.10
N PRO A 204 -3.95 -1.97 23.78
CA PRO A 204 -2.77 -2.10 22.92
C PRO A 204 -2.98 -1.54 21.51
N ILE A 205 -1.98 -0.81 21.03
CA ILE A 205 -1.96 -0.22 19.69
C ILE A 205 -1.54 -1.23 18.62
N TYR A 206 -0.72 -2.21 19.00
CA TYR A 206 -0.31 -3.32 18.15
C TYR A 206 -0.47 -4.65 18.89
N CYS A 207 -0.72 -5.71 18.12
CA CYS A 207 -0.34 -7.05 18.54
C CYS A 207 1.15 -7.27 18.28
N ASN A 208 1.83 -7.96 19.19
CA ASN A 208 3.25 -8.30 19.05
C ASN A 208 3.51 -9.16 17.81
N LEU A 209 2.50 -9.90 17.34
CA LEU A 209 2.56 -10.79 16.18
C LEU A 209 2.08 -10.15 14.86
N SER A 210 1.81 -8.83 14.86
CA SER A 210 1.21 -8.13 13.72
C SER A 210 2.06 -7.00 13.16
N ALA A 211 1.95 -6.74 11.85
CA ALA A 211 2.40 -5.50 11.23
C ALA A 211 1.39 -4.37 11.38
N HIS A 212 0.10 -4.68 11.41
CA HIS A 212 -1.00 -3.72 11.43
C HIS A 212 -1.35 -3.27 12.85
N TRP A 213 -1.84 -2.04 12.94
CA TRP A 213 -2.45 -1.54 14.18
C TRP A 213 -3.73 -2.31 14.55
N THR A 214 -4.09 -2.30 15.83
CA THR A 214 -5.34 -2.94 16.29
C THR A 214 -6.57 -2.17 15.81
N VAL A 215 -7.74 -2.82 15.80
CA VAL A 215 -9.01 -2.13 15.50
C VAL A 215 -9.27 -1.00 16.48
N TYR A 216 -8.88 -1.15 17.74
CA TYR A 216 -8.94 -0.07 18.73
C TYR A 216 -8.11 1.14 18.27
N ALA A 217 -6.84 0.95 17.93
CA ALA A 217 -5.98 2.04 17.46
C ALA A 217 -6.53 2.73 16.21
N ALA A 218 -6.96 1.94 15.23
CA ALA A 218 -7.56 2.44 14.00
C ALA A 218 -8.86 3.21 14.27
N SER A 219 -9.65 2.79 15.27
CA SER A 219 -10.87 3.51 15.67
C SER A 219 -10.57 4.89 16.27
N LEU A 220 -9.48 5.06 17.02
CA LEU A 220 -9.07 6.39 17.52
C LEU A 220 -8.79 7.37 16.36
N ALA A 221 -8.14 6.88 15.30
CA ALA A 221 -7.89 7.66 14.09
C ALA A 221 -9.20 7.95 13.34
N MET A 222 -10.10 6.97 13.20
CA MET A 222 -11.41 7.17 12.57
C MET A 222 -12.30 8.15 13.32
N ASP A 223 -12.35 8.08 14.65
CA ASP A 223 -13.09 9.04 15.48
C ASP A 223 -12.59 10.47 15.24
N SER A 224 -11.27 10.66 15.28
CA SER A 224 -10.65 11.96 15.02
C SER A 224 -10.90 12.45 13.59
N LEU A 225 -10.90 11.55 12.61
CA LEU A 225 -11.19 11.86 11.21
C LEU A 225 -12.64 12.32 11.01
N VAL A 226 -13.62 11.65 11.64
CA VAL A 226 -15.03 12.06 11.59
C VAL A 226 -15.19 13.46 12.18
N HIS A 227 -14.66 13.72 13.38
CA HIS A 227 -14.72 15.06 13.98
C HIS A 227 -14.07 16.15 13.11
N TYR A 228 -12.96 15.81 12.42
CA TYR A 228 -12.36 16.71 11.45
C TYR A 228 -13.33 17.01 10.29
N MET A 229 -13.96 15.98 9.72
CA MET A 229 -14.91 16.13 8.62
C MET A 229 -16.17 16.92 9.04
N GLU A 230 -16.67 16.71 10.26
CA GLU A 230 -17.77 17.48 10.83
C GLU A 230 -17.44 18.96 10.93
N ASN A 231 -16.26 19.29 11.46
CA ASN A 231 -15.80 20.66 11.54
C ASN A 231 -15.59 21.28 10.13
N LYS A 232 -15.23 20.49 9.13
CA LYS A 232 -15.14 21.00 7.74
C LYS A 232 -16.49 21.21 7.08
N THR A 233 -17.43 20.29 7.29
CA THR A 233 -18.77 20.33 6.66
C THR A 233 -19.76 21.18 7.42
N GLN A 234 -19.52 21.45 8.70
CA GLN A 234 -20.49 22.03 9.63
C GLN A 234 -21.81 21.23 9.64
N GLN A 235 -21.70 19.90 9.54
CA GLN A 235 -22.80 18.95 9.62
C GLN A 235 -22.52 17.97 10.77
N GLU A 236 -23.55 17.65 11.55
CA GLU A 236 -23.52 16.56 12.52
C GLU A 236 -23.50 15.23 11.77
N GLN A 237 -22.39 14.52 11.84
CA GLN A 237 -22.17 13.29 11.08
C GLN A 237 -22.63 12.05 11.84
N ALA A 238 -22.74 10.94 11.12
CA ALA A 238 -22.87 9.65 11.77
C ALA A 238 -21.60 9.37 12.60
N HIS A 239 -21.77 8.87 13.82
CA HIS A 239 -20.67 8.49 14.71
C HIS A 239 -20.76 7.03 15.10
N PHE A 240 -19.68 6.55 15.70
CA PHE A 240 -19.67 5.30 16.42
C PHE A 240 -19.25 5.54 17.88
N HIS A 241 -19.56 4.58 18.74
CA HIS A 241 -19.07 4.53 20.11
C HIS A 241 -18.71 3.09 20.45
N ILE A 242 -17.81 2.91 21.41
CA ILE A 242 -17.41 1.58 21.87
C ILE A 242 -18.37 1.13 22.98
N GLU A 243 -19.13 0.07 22.72
CA GLU A 243 -20.06 -0.54 23.68
C GLU A 243 -19.36 -1.49 24.65
N GLY A 244 -18.20 -2.01 24.27
CA GLY A 244 -17.39 -2.91 25.07
C GLY A 244 -16.27 -3.54 24.26
N PHE A 245 -15.57 -4.50 24.88
CA PHE A 245 -14.45 -5.19 24.27
C PHE A 245 -14.61 -6.71 24.32
N ASP A 246 -14.08 -7.39 23.32
CA ASP A 246 -13.89 -8.83 23.29
C ASP A 246 -12.40 -9.17 23.26
N THR A 247 -11.95 -10.02 24.17
CA THR A 247 -10.55 -10.46 24.23
C THR A 247 -10.38 -11.94 23.87
N THR A 248 -11.46 -12.58 23.41
CA THR A 248 -11.48 -14.04 23.20
C THR A 248 -10.87 -14.48 21.87
N TYR A 249 -10.64 -13.55 20.94
CA TYR A 249 -10.12 -13.87 19.60
C TYR A 249 -9.20 -12.76 19.06
N LEU A 250 -8.37 -13.15 18.08
CA LEU A 250 -7.58 -12.25 17.25
C LEU A 250 -8.29 -12.09 15.91
N MET A 251 -8.33 -10.86 15.38
CA MET A 251 -8.73 -10.65 13.99
C MET A 251 -7.58 -11.00 13.05
N ASN A 252 -7.88 -11.10 11.75
CA ASN A 252 -6.87 -11.52 10.78
C ASN A 252 -5.64 -10.61 10.77
N GLN A 253 -5.83 -9.31 10.93
CA GLN A 253 -4.71 -8.37 10.97
C GLN A 253 -3.85 -8.53 12.22
N ASP A 254 -4.35 -9.06 13.34
CA ASP A 254 -3.65 -9.06 14.63
C ASP A 254 -2.55 -10.13 14.74
N ASP A 255 -2.42 -11.05 13.80
CA ASP A 255 -1.36 -12.07 13.79
C ASP A 255 -0.76 -12.34 12.40
N ASP A 256 -0.87 -11.36 11.49
CA ASP A 256 -0.47 -11.51 10.10
C ASP A 256 1.01 -11.89 9.91
N LEU A 257 1.93 -11.29 10.67
CA LEU A 257 3.35 -11.66 10.65
C LEU A 257 3.59 -13.06 11.16
N TYR A 258 2.93 -13.44 12.26
CA TYR A 258 3.02 -14.81 12.78
C TYR A 258 2.56 -15.85 11.76
N ARG A 259 1.45 -15.59 11.07
CA ARG A 259 0.96 -16.50 10.04
C ARG A 259 1.97 -16.62 8.90
N MET A 260 2.54 -15.51 8.43
CA MET A 260 3.59 -15.54 7.39
C MET A 260 4.79 -16.40 7.78
N MET A 261 5.16 -16.46 9.06
CA MET A 261 6.25 -17.32 9.55
C MET A 261 5.97 -18.82 9.38
N ASN A 262 4.70 -19.21 9.23
CA ASN A 262 4.27 -20.60 9.05
C ASN A 262 4.89 -21.55 10.11
N LEU A 263 4.78 -21.21 11.39
CA LEU A 263 5.28 -22.06 12.48
C LEU A 263 4.34 -23.24 12.77
N LEU A 264 4.86 -24.29 13.42
CA LEU A 264 4.03 -25.43 13.87
C LEU A 264 3.30 -25.13 15.17
N LEU A 265 3.96 -24.42 16.08
CA LEU A 265 3.44 -24.14 17.41
C LEU A 265 2.86 -22.71 17.46
N PRO A 266 1.81 -22.48 18.26
CA PRO A 266 1.32 -21.14 18.53
C PRO A 266 2.37 -20.31 19.26
N MET A 267 2.39 -19.02 18.96
CA MET A 267 3.23 -18.04 19.68
C MET A 267 2.42 -17.33 20.76
N LYS A 268 3.12 -16.92 21.82
CA LYS A 268 2.53 -16.03 22.82
C LYS A 268 2.34 -14.65 22.21
N HIS A 269 1.23 -14.01 22.54
CA HIS A 269 0.92 -12.64 22.17
C HIS A 269 0.36 -11.89 23.38
N ASN A 270 0.37 -10.56 23.30
CA ASN A 270 -0.35 -9.71 24.23
C ASN A 270 -1.87 -9.87 24.06
N THR A 271 -2.63 -9.62 25.12
CA THR A 271 -4.09 -9.56 25.05
C THR A 271 -4.50 -8.41 24.12
N ILE A 272 -5.39 -8.68 23.17
CA ILE A 272 -5.93 -7.67 22.25
C ILE A 272 -7.40 -7.47 22.57
N ASP A 273 -7.79 -6.21 22.80
CA ASP A 273 -9.15 -5.81 23.07
C ASP A 273 -9.85 -5.43 21.76
N GLN A 274 -10.74 -6.29 21.27
CA GLN A 274 -11.53 -6.05 20.07
C GLN A 274 -12.75 -5.19 20.41
N PRO A 275 -12.82 -3.93 19.95
CA PRO A 275 -13.95 -3.07 20.25
C PRO A 275 -15.22 -3.58 19.57
N LYS A 276 -16.34 -3.51 20.30
CA LYS A 276 -17.70 -3.65 19.77
C LYS A 276 -18.27 -2.26 19.56
N PHE A 277 -18.70 -1.97 18.34
CA PHE A 277 -19.16 -0.63 17.96
C PHE A 277 -20.69 -0.56 17.93
N GLY A 278 -21.23 0.46 18.61
CA GLY A 278 -22.56 0.98 18.37
C GLY A 278 -22.48 2.21 17.47
N PHE A 279 -23.54 2.51 16.71
CA PHE A 279 -23.56 3.60 15.74
C PHE A 279 -24.71 4.57 16.02
N THR A 280 -24.48 5.85 15.73
CA THR A 280 -25.51 6.89 15.76
C THR A 280 -25.74 7.41 14.35
N GLU A 281 -27.02 7.64 14.02
CA GLU A 281 -27.40 8.23 12.75
C GLU A 281 -26.94 9.69 12.65
N GLY A 282 -26.63 10.14 11.44
CA GLY A 282 -26.20 11.50 11.16
C GLY A 282 -25.88 11.68 9.68
N TYR A 283 -25.31 12.83 9.33
CA TYR A 283 -24.85 13.08 7.96
C TYR A 283 -23.74 12.09 7.57
N LYS A 284 -23.88 11.49 6.40
CA LYS A 284 -22.85 10.59 5.84
C LYS A 284 -22.25 11.25 4.60
N PRO A 285 -21.00 11.74 4.64
CA PRO A 285 -20.34 12.32 3.48
C PRO A 285 -19.97 11.26 2.44
N ARG A 286 -19.77 11.67 1.19
CA ARG A 286 -19.11 10.84 0.16
C ARG A 286 -17.60 10.88 0.35
N VAL A 287 -17.03 9.73 0.70
CA VAL A 287 -15.61 9.59 1.03
C VAL A 287 -15.01 8.50 0.15
N LEU A 288 -13.93 8.84 -0.56
CA LEU A 288 -13.07 7.89 -1.24
C LEU A 288 -11.77 7.73 -0.46
N ALA A 289 -11.44 6.50 -0.07
CA ALA A 289 -10.15 6.18 0.51
C ALA A 289 -9.25 5.49 -0.53
N ILE A 290 -8.09 6.09 -0.79
CA ILE A 290 -7.00 5.51 -1.57
C ILE A 290 -5.90 5.15 -0.58
N SER A 291 -5.67 3.86 -0.35
CA SER A 291 -4.80 3.41 0.76
C SER A 291 -4.09 2.09 0.47
N ASP A 292 -3.11 1.79 1.31
CA ASP A 292 -2.50 0.47 1.46
C ASP A 292 -3.35 -0.46 2.36
N SER A 293 -2.74 -1.50 2.91
CA SER A 293 -3.47 -2.54 3.65
C SER A 293 -4.04 -2.06 4.99
N TYR A 294 -3.61 -0.91 5.52
CA TYR A 294 -4.09 -0.42 6.82
C TYR A 294 -5.57 -0.10 6.83
N TRP A 295 -6.12 0.39 5.71
CA TRP A 295 -7.54 0.71 5.61
C TRP A 295 -8.45 -0.53 5.78
N TRP A 296 -7.95 -1.74 5.50
CA TRP A 296 -8.68 -2.98 5.78
C TRP A 296 -9.06 -3.14 7.25
N THR A 297 -8.26 -2.58 8.16
CA THR A 297 -8.50 -2.65 9.60
C THR A 297 -9.85 -2.05 10.00
N VAL A 298 -10.30 -1.02 9.26
CA VAL A 298 -11.58 -0.34 9.51
C VAL A 298 -12.65 -0.73 8.49
N TYR A 299 -12.24 -1.06 7.26
CA TYR A 299 -13.13 -1.38 6.15
C TYR A 299 -13.64 -2.83 6.15
N ALA A 300 -12.94 -3.78 6.77
CA ALA A 300 -13.37 -5.18 6.76
C ALA A 300 -14.80 -5.35 7.32
N TRP A 301 -15.59 -6.26 6.72
CA TRP A 301 -17.03 -6.41 7.01
C TRP A 301 -17.38 -6.66 8.49
N ASN A 302 -16.45 -7.22 9.26
CA ASN A 302 -16.61 -7.51 10.68
C ASN A 302 -16.30 -6.30 11.59
N VAL A 303 -15.81 -5.20 11.02
CA VAL A 303 -15.56 -3.91 11.67
C VAL A 303 -16.46 -2.83 11.07
N ALA A 304 -16.44 -2.70 9.75
CA ALA A 304 -17.36 -1.92 8.92
C ALA A 304 -17.54 -0.45 9.33
N LEU A 305 -16.49 0.21 9.84
CA LEU A 305 -16.60 1.62 10.26
C LEU A 305 -16.95 2.54 9.07
N PRO A 306 -16.20 2.56 7.95
CA PRO A 306 -16.53 3.42 6.81
C PRO A 306 -17.95 3.20 6.27
N GLN A 307 -18.43 1.95 6.22
CA GLN A 307 -19.75 1.59 5.70
C GLN A 307 -20.90 2.12 6.56
N ASN A 308 -20.65 2.33 7.86
CA ASN A 308 -21.64 2.91 8.77
C ASN A 308 -21.53 4.42 8.89
N LEU A 309 -20.35 5.00 8.63
CA LEU A 309 -20.08 6.43 8.83
C LEU A 309 -20.24 7.27 7.54
N PHE A 310 -19.98 6.66 6.38
CA PHE A 310 -19.97 7.36 5.09
C PHE A 310 -21.07 6.84 4.18
N ARG A 311 -21.34 7.57 3.08
CA ARG A 311 -22.17 7.00 2.02
C ARG A 311 -21.48 5.76 1.44
N PRO A 312 -22.25 4.80 0.89
CA PRO A 312 -21.69 3.71 0.08
C PRO A 312 -20.62 4.25 -0.87
N GLY A 313 -19.41 3.73 -0.70
CA GLY A 313 -18.21 4.23 -1.36
C GLY A 313 -17.15 3.13 -1.41
N ASP A 314 -16.25 3.26 -2.37
CA ASP A 314 -15.27 2.24 -2.67
C ASP A 314 -13.96 2.48 -1.91
N PHE A 315 -13.25 1.38 -1.63
CA PHE A 315 -11.87 1.43 -1.16
C PHE A 315 -10.92 1.15 -2.33
N TRP A 316 -10.08 2.12 -2.68
CA TRP A 316 -9.09 2.00 -3.76
C TRP A 316 -7.74 1.56 -3.20
N PHE A 317 -7.50 0.26 -3.23
CA PHE A 317 -6.28 -0.36 -2.73
C PHE A 317 -5.10 -0.10 -3.67
N TYR A 318 -4.06 0.57 -3.14
CA TYR A 318 -2.87 1.04 -3.85
C TYR A 318 -3.19 1.80 -5.16
N ASN A 319 -4.36 2.45 -5.21
CA ASN A 319 -4.87 3.11 -6.42
C ASN A 319 -4.89 2.21 -7.68
N LYS A 320 -5.09 0.91 -7.48
CA LYS A 320 -5.09 -0.11 -8.55
C LYS A 320 -6.38 -0.90 -8.58
N THR A 321 -6.82 -1.34 -7.41
CA THR A 321 -7.97 -2.23 -7.27
C THR A 321 -9.06 -1.53 -6.48
N ILE A 322 -10.23 -1.45 -7.07
CA ILE A 322 -11.45 -0.91 -6.45
C ILE A 322 -12.13 -2.06 -5.73
N TYR A 323 -12.21 -1.97 -4.40
CA TYR A 323 -13.01 -2.82 -3.56
C TYR A 323 -14.33 -2.11 -3.25
N PRO A 324 -15.40 -2.45 -3.98
CA PRO A 324 -16.71 -1.90 -3.71
C PRO A 324 -17.35 -2.56 -2.50
N GLU A 325 -18.33 -1.87 -1.92
CA GLU A 325 -19.20 -2.46 -0.89
C GLU A 325 -19.92 -3.73 -1.41
N ARG A 326 -20.13 -3.83 -2.73
CA ARG A 326 -20.73 -4.99 -3.41
C ARG A 326 -19.94 -5.40 -4.64
N THR A 327 -19.75 -6.71 -4.81
CA THR A 327 -19.02 -7.31 -5.94
C THR A 327 -19.62 -6.93 -7.31
N PRO A 328 -18.81 -6.88 -8.39
CA PRO A 328 -17.44 -7.38 -8.51
C PRO A 328 -16.35 -6.36 -8.16
N ILE A 329 -15.17 -6.86 -7.78
CA ILE A 329 -13.93 -6.09 -7.68
C ILE A 329 -13.55 -5.58 -9.08
N GLN A 330 -13.10 -4.32 -9.17
CA GLN A 330 -12.75 -3.67 -10.44
C GLN A 330 -11.32 -3.12 -10.41
N ASN A 331 -10.79 -2.77 -11.58
CA ASN A 331 -9.52 -2.03 -11.66
C ASN A 331 -9.82 -0.53 -11.78
N VAL A 332 -8.96 0.29 -11.20
CA VAL A 332 -9.06 1.76 -11.29
C VAL A 332 -8.98 2.26 -12.75
N GLU A 333 -8.37 1.49 -13.64
CA GLU A 333 -8.31 1.80 -15.08
C GLU A 333 -9.64 1.60 -15.81
N SER A 334 -10.62 0.96 -15.18
CA SER A 334 -11.93 0.71 -15.80
C SER A 334 -12.97 1.79 -15.53
N VAL A 335 -12.63 2.83 -14.76
CA VAL A 335 -13.54 3.93 -14.39
C VAL A 335 -13.01 5.27 -14.91
N ASP A 336 -13.90 6.26 -14.99
CA ASP A 336 -13.48 7.64 -15.24
C ASP A 336 -12.83 8.21 -13.97
N TYR A 337 -11.51 8.05 -13.88
CA TYR A 337 -10.74 8.40 -12.69
C TYR A 337 -11.02 9.83 -12.21
N LYS A 338 -11.02 10.81 -13.12
CA LYS A 338 -11.22 12.22 -12.76
C LYS A 338 -12.63 12.41 -12.19
N GLN A 339 -13.63 11.84 -12.85
CA GLN A 339 -15.02 11.94 -12.39
C GLN A 339 -15.21 11.29 -11.01
N GLU A 340 -14.66 10.11 -10.77
CA GLU A 340 -14.75 9.41 -9.50
C GLU A 340 -14.12 10.20 -8.34
N ILE A 341 -13.01 10.91 -8.58
CA ILE A 341 -12.41 11.84 -7.60
C ILE A 341 -13.30 13.07 -7.38
N GLU A 342 -13.84 13.65 -8.46
CA GLU A 342 -14.63 14.89 -8.41
C GLU A 342 -16.06 14.70 -7.89
N ASP A 343 -16.55 13.45 -7.79
CA ASP A 343 -17.85 13.15 -7.21
C ASP A 343 -17.84 13.08 -5.68
N GLN A 344 -16.68 13.12 -5.05
CA GLN A 344 -16.51 12.99 -3.60
C GLN A 344 -16.66 14.31 -2.85
N GLU A 345 -16.90 14.24 -1.55
CA GLU A 345 -16.72 15.38 -0.64
C GLU A 345 -15.34 15.33 0.02
N PHE A 346 -14.84 14.11 0.29
CA PHE A 346 -13.51 13.87 0.82
C PHE A 346 -12.78 12.79 0.01
N VAL A 347 -11.52 13.05 -0.30
CA VAL A 347 -10.59 12.08 -0.90
C VAL A 347 -9.43 11.91 0.05
N LEU A 348 -9.24 10.70 0.57
CA LEU A 348 -8.21 10.38 1.55
C LEU A 348 -7.07 9.63 0.87
N LEU A 349 -5.85 10.18 0.92
CA LEU A 349 -4.63 9.50 0.50
C LEU A 349 -3.92 8.95 1.74
N VAL A 350 -4.34 7.77 2.16
CA VAL A 350 -3.91 7.17 3.44
C VAL A 350 -2.64 6.36 3.22
N CYS A 351 -1.58 6.68 3.97
CA CYS A 351 -0.26 6.09 3.81
C CYS A 351 0.32 5.61 5.13
N THR A 352 0.74 4.36 5.14
CA THR A 352 1.49 3.75 6.23
C THR A 352 2.98 3.88 5.98
N GLU A 353 3.77 3.83 7.07
CA GLU A 353 5.23 3.86 7.03
C GLU A 353 5.87 2.95 5.95
N ALA A 354 5.41 1.70 5.81
CA ALA A 354 5.97 0.74 4.85
C ALA A 354 5.89 1.16 3.38
N THR A 355 4.97 2.05 3.05
CA THR A 355 4.57 2.38 1.67
C THR A 355 4.83 3.84 1.35
N ASN A 356 5.51 4.59 2.23
CA ASN A 356 5.88 5.99 2.01
C ASN A 356 6.66 6.24 0.71
N HIS A 357 7.46 5.27 0.25
CA HIS A 357 8.20 5.36 -1.01
C HIS A 357 7.31 5.12 -2.25
N LEU A 358 6.10 4.58 -2.07
CA LEU A 358 5.11 4.37 -3.12
C LEU A 358 4.06 5.46 -3.15
N TRP A 359 3.94 6.27 -2.09
CA TRP A 359 2.99 7.35 -2.00
C TRP A 359 3.31 8.45 -3.03
N PRO A 360 2.31 9.03 -3.73
CA PRO A 360 0.86 8.92 -3.53
C PRO A 360 0.18 7.86 -4.42
N TYR A 361 0.82 6.72 -4.65
CA TYR A 361 0.26 5.60 -5.41
C TYR A 361 -0.16 5.97 -6.84
N GLY A 362 0.59 6.87 -7.48
CA GLY A 362 0.30 7.31 -8.85
C GLY A 362 -0.96 8.20 -8.96
N PHE A 363 -1.47 8.70 -7.83
CA PHE A 363 -2.67 9.54 -7.79
C PHE A 363 -2.49 10.84 -8.57
N ILE A 364 -1.33 11.47 -8.43
CA ILE A 364 -1.03 12.76 -9.06
C ILE A 364 -1.12 12.65 -10.57
N GLU A 365 -0.39 11.68 -11.13
CA GLU A 365 -0.28 11.44 -12.57
C GLU A 365 -1.66 11.11 -13.14
N ARG A 366 -2.38 10.17 -12.52
CA ARG A 366 -3.72 9.78 -12.98
C ARG A 366 -4.71 10.95 -12.96
N TYR A 367 -4.74 11.73 -11.88
CA TYR A 367 -5.66 12.87 -11.79
C TYR A 367 -5.29 13.99 -12.78
N LEU A 368 -4.02 14.40 -12.83
CA LEU A 368 -3.57 15.48 -13.71
C LEU A 368 -3.66 15.09 -15.18
N SER A 369 -3.36 13.84 -15.55
CA SER A 369 -3.57 13.34 -16.92
C SER A 369 -5.05 13.36 -17.31
N GLY A 370 -5.94 12.88 -16.42
CA GLY A 370 -7.38 12.97 -16.63
C GLY A 370 -7.87 14.41 -16.78
N TYR A 371 -7.29 15.33 -16.02
CA TYR A 371 -7.60 16.76 -16.09
C TYR A 371 -7.10 17.41 -17.39
N ASP A 372 -5.83 17.22 -17.78
CA ASP A 372 -5.24 17.77 -19.00
C ASP A 372 -6.01 17.33 -20.26
N ASN A 373 -6.45 16.07 -20.29
CA ASN A 373 -7.21 15.50 -21.41
C ASN A 373 -8.52 16.23 -21.69
N VAL A 374 -9.13 16.86 -20.67
CA VAL A 374 -10.32 17.70 -20.83
C VAL A 374 -9.93 19.16 -21.01
N PHE A 375 -8.98 19.65 -20.21
CA PHE A 375 -8.57 21.05 -20.16
C PHE A 375 -8.08 21.58 -21.51
N ARG A 376 -7.28 20.80 -22.25
CA ARG A 376 -6.66 21.24 -23.52
C ARG A 376 -7.63 21.59 -24.65
N TYR A 377 -8.90 21.21 -24.49
CA TYR A 377 -9.97 21.52 -25.45
C TYR A 377 -10.84 22.69 -25.01
N LYS A 378 -10.52 23.31 -23.86
CA LYS A 378 -11.21 24.50 -23.36
C LYS A 378 -10.55 25.74 -23.92
N GLU A 379 -11.38 26.70 -24.33
CA GLU A 379 -10.95 28.06 -24.63
C GLU A 379 -10.85 28.88 -23.33
N PRO A 380 -9.98 29.92 -23.28
CA PRO A 380 -9.77 30.73 -22.07
C PRO A 380 -11.05 31.31 -21.46
N GLU A 381 -12.07 31.62 -22.27
CA GLU A 381 -13.36 32.13 -21.79
C GLU A 381 -14.19 31.08 -21.04
N GLN A 382 -13.84 29.80 -21.15
CA GLN A 382 -14.50 28.68 -20.50
C GLN A 382 -13.84 28.27 -19.18
N TYR A 383 -12.71 28.89 -18.83
CA TYR A 383 -11.94 28.50 -17.65
C TYR A 383 -12.70 28.83 -16.37
N ASP A 384 -12.90 27.81 -15.55
CA ASP A 384 -13.29 27.98 -14.16
C ASP A 384 -12.07 28.26 -13.26
N ALA A 385 -12.31 28.32 -11.94
CA ALA A 385 -11.25 28.57 -10.98
C ALA A 385 -10.19 27.45 -10.93
N ALA A 386 -10.59 26.18 -11.09
CA ALA A 386 -9.66 25.05 -11.13
C ALA A 386 -8.84 25.06 -12.43
N ASP A 387 -9.49 25.37 -13.57
CA ASP A 387 -8.82 25.54 -14.86
C ASP A 387 -7.76 26.64 -14.81
N SER A 388 -8.08 27.76 -14.15
CA SER A 388 -7.14 28.87 -13.99
C SER A 388 -5.90 28.48 -13.17
N LEU A 389 -6.09 27.73 -12.07
CA LEU A 389 -4.99 27.20 -11.26
C LEU A 389 -4.13 26.22 -12.07
N TYR A 390 -4.80 25.30 -12.77
CA TYR A 390 -4.14 24.30 -13.59
C TYR A 390 -3.33 24.92 -14.74
N PHE A 391 -3.89 25.91 -15.44
CA PHE A 391 -3.22 26.65 -16.51
C PHE A 391 -1.90 27.28 -16.05
N VAL A 392 -1.91 27.95 -14.90
CA VAL A 392 -0.71 28.59 -14.34
C VAL A 392 0.37 27.55 -14.02
N HIS A 393 -0.01 26.45 -13.35
CA HIS A 393 0.94 25.38 -13.05
C HIS A 393 1.50 24.73 -14.31
N ARG A 394 0.62 24.35 -15.25
CA ARG A 394 0.97 23.70 -16.51
C ARG A 394 1.98 24.54 -17.30
N ASN A 395 1.72 25.84 -17.47
CA ASN A 395 2.61 26.70 -18.21
C ASN A 395 3.95 26.89 -17.50
N ALA A 396 3.97 26.99 -16.17
CA ALA A 396 5.22 27.05 -15.42
C ALA A 396 6.07 25.77 -15.59
N GLU A 397 5.47 24.59 -15.63
CA GLU A 397 6.19 23.33 -15.90
C GLU A 397 6.66 23.25 -17.37
N ILE A 398 5.86 23.72 -18.32
CA ILE A 398 6.27 23.82 -19.73
C ILE A 398 7.44 24.79 -19.88
N GLU A 399 7.43 25.95 -19.23
CA GLU A 399 8.53 26.92 -19.24
C GLU A 399 9.83 26.33 -18.67
N LYS A 400 9.74 25.55 -17.58
CA LYS A 400 10.90 24.79 -17.06
C LYS A 400 11.43 23.82 -18.10
N ASN A 401 10.56 23.10 -18.79
CA ASN A 401 10.97 22.18 -19.86
C ASN A 401 11.58 22.92 -21.04
N ILE A 402 11.04 24.08 -21.46
CA ILE A 402 11.66 24.95 -22.46
C ILE A 402 13.09 25.31 -22.06
N GLN A 403 13.31 25.69 -20.80
CA GLN A 403 14.63 26.05 -20.31
C GLN A 403 15.58 24.85 -20.32
N ARG A 404 15.13 23.67 -19.86
CA ARG A 404 15.91 22.42 -19.93
C ARG A 404 16.31 22.05 -21.35
N ILE A 405 15.40 22.21 -22.31
CA ILE A 405 15.69 21.97 -23.73
C ILE A 405 16.77 22.96 -24.20
N LYS A 406 16.62 24.26 -23.92
CA LYS A 406 17.60 25.31 -24.28
C LYS A 406 18.99 25.05 -23.69
N ASP A 407 19.06 24.53 -22.48
CA ASP A 407 20.30 24.22 -21.78
C ASP A 407 20.95 22.91 -22.26
N THR A 408 20.31 22.18 -23.19
CA THR A 408 20.79 20.94 -23.79
C THR A 408 21.08 21.15 -25.30
N PRO A 409 22.31 21.45 -25.71
CA PRO A 409 22.64 21.82 -27.09
C PRO A 409 22.17 20.81 -28.15
N GLU A 410 22.35 19.52 -27.89
CA GLU A 410 21.95 18.44 -28.80
C GLU A 410 20.43 18.37 -28.96
N TRP A 411 19.68 18.68 -27.90
CA TRP A 411 18.22 18.74 -27.97
C TRP A 411 17.77 19.96 -28.78
N MET A 412 18.36 21.14 -28.55
CA MET A 412 18.06 22.35 -29.33
C MET A 412 18.34 22.19 -30.83
N GLU A 413 19.42 21.48 -31.20
CA GLU A 413 19.69 21.16 -32.60
C GLU A 413 18.57 20.29 -33.19
N SER A 414 18.10 19.29 -32.44
CA SER A 414 16.94 18.46 -32.82
C SER A 414 15.66 19.29 -32.98
N ILE A 415 15.40 20.26 -32.09
CA ILE A 415 14.25 21.16 -32.18
C ILE A 415 14.30 21.99 -33.47
N THR A 416 15.46 22.55 -33.80
CA THR A 416 15.66 23.36 -35.01
C THR A 416 15.42 22.53 -36.27
N ARG A 417 16.00 21.32 -36.34
CA ARG A 417 15.74 20.39 -37.45
C ARG A 417 14.27 20.01 -37.57
N GLN A 418 13.59 19.73 -36.46
CA GLN A 418 12.15 19.43 -36.47
C GLN A 418 11.31 20.62 -36.95
N ALA A 419 11.70 21.85 -36.61
CA ALA A 419 11.03 23.06 -37.07
C ALA A 419 11.13 23.19 -38.60
N ASP A 420 12.32 22.97 -39.16
CA ASP A 420 12.56 22.96 -40.60
C ASP A 420 11.78 21.85 -41.31
N GLU A 421 11.77 20.64 -40.77
CA GLU A 421 11.05 19.48 -41.33
C GLU A 421 9.52 19.68 -41.34
N LYS A 422 8.97 20.31 -40.29
CA LYS A 422 7.53 20.55 -40.15
C LYS A 422 7.05 21.86 -40.77
N GLY A 423 7.98 22.75 -41.17
CA GLY A 423 7.66 24.08 -41.71
C GLY A 423 7.04 25.03 -40.68
N ILE A 424 7.47 24.93 -39.41
CA ILE A 424 7.01 25.79 -38.29
C ILE A 424 8.18 26.61 -37.73
N THR A 425 7.91 27.58 -36.86
CA THR A 425 8.97 28.35 -36.20
C THR A 425 9.70 27.49 -35.16
N VAL A 426 10.97 27.84 -34.87
CA VAL A 426 11.75 27.19 -33.80
C VAL A 426 11.04 27.34 -32.45
N GLU A 427 10.43 28.50 -32.21
CA GLU A 427 9.65 28.77 -30.98
C GLU A 427 8.43 27.85 -30.87
N GLN A 428 7.70 27.61 -31.96
CA GLN A 428 6.57 26.68 -31.96
C GLN A 428 7.04 25.24 -31.73
N SER A 429 8.09 24.80 -32.43
CA SER A 429 8.68 23.47 -32.26
C SER A 429 9.17 23.24 -30.82
N LEU A 430 9.75 24.28 -30.21
CA LEU A 430 10.22 24.26 -28.83
C LEU A 430 9.05 24.12 -27.84
N TRP A 431 7.99 24.90 -28.04
CA TRP A 431 6.76 24.80 -27.23
C TRP A 431 6.14 23.40 -27.33
N ASP A 432 5.93 22.89 -28.54
CA ASP A 432 5.32 21.58 -28.78
C ASP A 432 6.09 20.44 -28.09
N ASN A 433 7.43 20.50 -28.11
CA ASN A 433 8.29 19.51 -27.46
C ASN A 433 8.27 19.64 -25.92
N ALA A 434 8.27 20.87 -25.40
CA ALA A 434 8.18 21.10 -23.95
C ALA A 434 6.82 20.68 -23.39
N GLU A 435 5.74 20.96 -24.11
CA GLU A 435 4.38 20.51 -23.82
C GLU A 435 4.27 18.98 -23.87
N TYR A 436 4.84 18.35 -24.90
CA TYR A 436 4.92 16.89 -24.98
C TYR A 436 5.66 16.30 -23.77
N THR A 437 6.77 16.90 -23.35
CA THR A 437 7.54 16.47 -22.18
C THR A 437 6.70 16.55 -20.91
N TYR A 438 6.00 17.67 -20.70
CA TYR A 438 5.08 17.82 -19.57
C TYR A 438 4.01 16.74 -19.55
N ARG A 439 3.43 16.40 -20.72
CA ARG A 439 2.41 15.34 -20.82
C ARG A 439 2.97 13.97 -20.46
N MET A 440 4.20 13.65 -20.86
CA MET A 440 4.87 12.42 -20.44
C MET A 440 5.16 12.39 -18.93
N ASP A 441 5.42 13.54 -18.31
CA ASP A 441 5.68 13.65 -16.87
C ASP A 441 4.44 13.43 -16.00
N ILE A 442 3.23 13.65 -16.56
CA ILE A 442 1.95 13.41 -15.88
C ILE A 442 1.24 12.15 -16.37
N GLU A 443 1.79 11.42 -17.34
CA GLU A 443 1.21 10.15 -17.78
C GLU A 443 1.45 9.07 -16.71
N PRO A 444 0.43 8.26 -16.35
CA PRO A 444 0.59 7.21 -15.36
C PRO A 444 1.65 6.19 -15.81
N GLN A 445 2.80 6.18 -15.15
CA GLN A 445 3.79 5.13 -15.38
C GLN A 445 3.31 3.85 -14.69
N GLY A 446 3.17 2.77 -15.45
CA GLY A 446 2.80 1.47 -14.89
C GLY A 446 3.80 1.10 -13.79
N PHE A 447 3.31 0.82 -12.58
CA PHE A 447 4.14 0.35 -11.48
C PHE A 447 4.84 -0.94 -11.89
N VAL A 448 6.13 -0.89 -12.19
CA VAL A 448 6.99 -2.08 -12.22
C VAL A 448 7.12 -2.54 -10.77
N ARG A 449 6.71 -3.79 -10.51
CA ARG A 449 6.71 -4.41 -9.18
C ARG A 449 8.09 -4.58 -8.60
#